data_AF-N9MR80-F1
#
_entry.id   AF-N9MR80-F1
#
_cell.length_a   1.000
_cell.length_b   1.000
_cell.length_c   1.000
_cell.angle_alpha   90.00
_cell.angle_beta   90.00
_cell.angle_gamma   90.00
#
_symmetry.space_group_name_H-M   'P 1'
#
loop_
_entity.id
_entity.type
_entity.pdbx_description
1 polymer ?
#
loop_
_entity_poly.entity_id
_entity_poly.type
_entity_poly.pdbx_seq_one_letter_code
_entity_poly.pdbx_strand_id
1 'polypeptide(L)'
;MKILKSIVIISSSFFSLSCHAKNIDWNDYQQSATQIKEPVLFLDQFGRFSQLNKNLKLSLVDYGGKNKKYSGGDYILKSYGVEVLNNQKNYILYQGTVPLKSTVDLKILYQDKKIVAFRIREFSELDYVKRPYKKFISNFFIYNKLSNLVIEAPVVNSSSANLESDYGSILAGDNFSYIKEEKKYLYNANIRESNRKINDYKLILDSDLKCLTFTLGCENINYRNFLKK
;
A
#
# COMPACT_ATOMS: atom_id res chain seq x y z
N MET A 1 52.65 20.08 49.77
CA MET A 1 51.23 20.19 49.38
C MET A 1 51.08 19.70 47.95
N LYS A 2 50.06 18.87 47.73
CA LYS A 2 49.91 17.95 46.60
C LYS A 2 49.44 18.65 45.31
N ILE A 3 50.00 18.16 44.22
CA ILE A 3 49.82 18.38 42.79
C ILE A 3 48.38 18.61 42.32
N LEU A 4 48.28 19.52 41.33
CA LEU A 4 47.24 19.79 40.33
C LEU A 4 45.97 18.91 40.35
N LYS A 5 44.82 19.57 40.50
CA LYS A 5 43.55 19.13 39.91
C LYS A 5 42.76 20.34 39.46
N SER A 6 42.52 20.45 38.15
CA SER A 6 41.22 20.79 37.54
C SER A 6 41.45 21.12 36.06
N ILE A 7 41.28 20.09 35.23
CA ILE A 7 41.18 20.20 33.78
C ILE A 7 39.80 20.76 33.45
N VAL A 8 39.78 21.83 32.65
CA VAL A 8 38.59 22.37 31.98
C VAL A 8 38.28 21.48 30.79
N ILE A 9 37.09 20.87 30.74
CA ILE A 9 36.49 20.39 29.49
C ILE A 9 35.04 20.85 29.44
N ILE A 10 34.77 21.62 28.40
CA ILE A 10 33.49 22.15 27.93
C ILE A 10 32.59 20.94 27.60
N SER A 11 31.54 20.71 28.37
CA SER A 11 30.45 19.83 27.95
C SER A 11 29.35 20.67 27.31
N SER A 12 29.55 20.94 26.02
CA SER A 12 28.52 21.41 25.11
C SER A 12 27.31 20.49 25.14
N SER A 13 26.17 21.11 25.44
CA SER A 13 24.81 20.77 25.00
C SER A 13 24.73 19.73 23.89
N PHE A 14 24.25 18.53 24.21
CA PHE A 14 23.61 17.64 23.25
C PHE A 14 22.43 16.95 23.91
N PHE A 15 21.24 17.50 23.64
CA PHE A 15 19.98 16.77 23.73
C PHE A 15 20.08 15.57 22.77
N SER A 16 20.24 14.37 23.30
CA SER A 16 20.01 13.14 22.52
C SER A 16 18.51 12.86 22.49
N LEU A 17 17.81 13.50 21.56
CA LEU A 17 16.58 12.95 20.99
C LEU A 17 16.97 11.70 20.20
N SER A 18 17.06 10.55 20.86
CA SER A 18 17.20 9.26 20.20
C SER A 18 15.86 8.83 19.61
N CYS A 19 15.44 9.52 18.55
CA CYS A 19 14.41 9.02 17.62
C CYS A 19 15.02 7.89 16.80
N HIS A 20 15.04 6.67 17.37
CA HIS A 20 15.34 5.47 16.61
C HIS A 20 14.12 5.04 15.80
N ALA A 21 13.89 5.67 14.65
CA ALA A 21 13.18 5.03 13.56
C ALA A 21 14.20 4.18 12.78
N LYS A 22 14.25 2.87 13.06
CA LYS A 22 14.88 1.90 12.14
C LYS A 22 13.96 1.78 10.92
N ASN A 23 14.06 2.73 10.00
CA ASN A 23 13.52 2.54 8.66
C ASN A 23 14.54 1.72 7.87
N ILE A 24 14.18 0.47 7.59
CA ILE A 24 14.88 -0.36 6.62
C ILE A 24 14.65 0.28 5.25
N ASP A 25 15.74 0.69 4.60
CA ASP A 25 15.80 1.26 3.26
C ASP A 25 14.90 0.50 2.26
N TRP A 26 13.93 1.20 1.68
CA TRP A 26 13.30 0.84 0.41
C TRP A 26 13.66 1.94 -0.59
N ASN A 27 14.86 1.85 -1.16
CA ASN A 27 15.30 2.68 -2.28
C ASN A 27 14.61 2.24 -3.58
N ASP A 28 13.33 2.54 -3.70
CA ASP A 28 12.69 2.71 -5.01
C ASP A 28 12.64 4.22 -5.28
N TYR A 29 13.05 4.65 -6.48
CA TYR A 29 13.03 6.06 -6.89
C TYR A 29 11.60 6.63 -6.81
N GLN A 30 11.21 7.12 -5.64
CA GLN A 30 9.99 7.86 -5.39
C GLN A 30 10.20 9.28 -5.90
N GLN A 31 9.66 9.59 -7.08
CA GLN A 31 9.58 10.97 -7.54
C GLN A 31 8.33 11.63 -6.94
N SER A 32 8.51 12.85 -6.43
CA SER A 32 7.42 13.68 -5.90
C SER A 32 6.51 14.14 -7.03
N ALA A 33 5.19 13.91 -6.92
CA ALA A 33 4.22 14.52 -7.83
C ALA A 33 4.31 16.05 -7.72
N THR A 34 4.34 16.74 -8.86
CA THR A 34 4.23 18.20 -8.88
C THR A 34 2.84 18.58 -8.36
N GLN A 35 2.84 19.21 -7.18
CA GLN A 35 1.66 19.62 -6.44
C GLN A 35 1.09 20.90 -7.08
N ILE A 36 -0.18 20.89 -7.50
CA ILE A 36 -0.77 22.05 -8.19
C ILE A 36 -1.23 23.15 -7.21
N LYS A 37 -1.29 22.93 -5.87
CA LYS A 37 -1.50 23.98 -4.84
C LYS A 37 -0.87 23.64 -3.47
N GLU A 38 -0.47 24.68 -2.75
CA GLU A 38 0.33 24.80 -1.49
C GLU A 38 0.06 23.82 -0.32
N PRO A 39 1.03 23.65 0.61
CA PRO A 39 1.19 22.42 1.37
C PRO A 39 0.34 22.38 2.64
N VAL A 40 -0.23 21.21 2.94
CA VAL A 40 -0.40 20.78 4.33
C VAL A 40 0.63 19.69 4.55
N LEU A 41 1.56 19.98 5.46
CA LEU A 41 2.65 19.09 5.86
C LEU A 41 2.06 17.89 6.61
N PHE A 42 1.85 16.77 5.91
CA PHE A 42 1.80 15.43 6.48
C PHE A 42 2.41 14.46 5.46
N LEU A 43 3.66 14.06 5.70
CA LEU A 43 4.33 12.93 5.04
C LEU A 43 3.95 11.68 5.85
N ASP A 44 3.46 10.58 5.27
CA ASP A 44 4.38 9.56 4.75
C ASP A 44 3.76 8.46 3.83
N GLN A 45 2.75 8.72 2.97
CA GLN A 45 2.39 7.70 1.93
C GLN A 45 1.50 8.14 0.75
N PHE A 46 0.56 9.07 0.91
CA PHE A 46 -0.37 9.47 -0.17
C PHE A 46 0.20 10.63 -1.00
N GLY A 47 0.01 10.59 -2.33
CA GLY A 47 0.58 11.58 -3.26
C GLY A 47 1.96 11.22 -3.83
N ARG A 48 2.51 10.05 -3.47
CA ARG A 48 3.69 9.49 -4.13
C ARG A 48 3.27 8.72 -5.39
N PHE A 49 4.08 8.83 -6.44
CA PHE A 49 3.92 8.03 -7.65
C PHE A 49 5.17 7.19 -7.89
N SER A 50 4.97 5.99 -8.40
CA SER A 50 6.06 5.19 -8.94
C SER A 50 6.15 5.45 -10.44
N GLN A 51 7.25 6.04 -10.89
CA GLN A 51 7.53 6.13 -12.32
C GLN A 51 7.95 4.76 -12.83
N LEU A 52 7.08 4.12 -13.59
CA LEU A 52 7.33 2.79 -14.14
C LEU A 52 8.14 2.86 -15.42
N ASN A 53 7.88 3.88 -16.24
CA ASN A 53 8.71 4.28 -17.38
C ASN A 53 8.42 5.74 -17.75
N LYS A 54 8.99 6.24 -18.86
CA LYS A 54 8.80 7.62 -19.32
C LYS A 54 7.32 8.03 -19.49
N ASN A 55 6.47 7.09 -19.89
CA ASN A 55 5.07 7.35 -20.24
C ASN A 55 4.08 6.70 -19.28
N LEU A 56 4.55 6.04 -18.21
CA LEU A 56 3.73 5.30 -17.28
C LEU A 56 4.07 5.65 -15.83
N LYS A 57 3.09 6.17 -15.10
CA LYS A 57 3.18 6.44 -13.65
C LYS A 57 1.99 5.83 -12.94
N LEU A 58 2.22 5.18 -11.80
CA LEU A 58 1.18 4.66 -10.92
C LEU A 58 1.20 5.45 -9.61
N SER A 59 0.04 5.89 -9.13
CA SER A 59 -0.08 6.77 -7.97
C SER A 59 -1.14 6.28 -7.00
N LEU A 60 -0.85 6.34 -5.70
CA LEU A 60 -1.85 6.23 -4.64
C LEU A 60 -2.37 7.63 -4.32
N VAL A 61 -3.66 7.86 -4.57
CA VAL A 61 -4.29 9.18 -4.53
C VAL A 61 -5.32 9.23 -3.42
N ASP A 62 -5.26 10.28 -2.60
CA ASP A 62 -6.33 10.64 -1.67
C ASP A 62 -7.38 11.49 -2.41
N TYR A 63 -8.64 11.06 -2.36
CA TYR A 63 -9.78 11.76 -2.96
C TYR A 63 -10.52 12.67 -1.96
N GLY A 64 -9.90 12.98 -0.82
CA GLY A 64 -10.44 13.82 0.24
C GLY A 64 -11.09 15.13 -0.24
N GLY A 65 -12.05 15.62 0.55
CA GLY A 65 -12.77 16.85 0.25
C GLY A 65 -11.83 18.05 0.18
N LYS A 66 -11.75 18.70 -1.00
CA LYS A 66 -10.92 19.87 -1.33
C LYS A 66 -11.10 21.09 -0.41
N ASN A 67 -12.09 21.08 0.47
CA ASN A 67 -12.29 22.11 1.47
C ASN A 67 -11.94 21.55 2.84
N LYS A 68 -10.78 21.95 3.36
CA LYS A 68 -10.72 22.70 4.61
C LYS A 68 -9.28 23.14 4.88
N LYS A 69 -9.15 24.46 5.06
CA LYS A 69 -8.04 25.07 5.80
C LYS A 69 -7.87 24.30 7.12
N TYR A 70 -6.77 23.59 7.29
CA TYR A 70 -6.43 22.96 8.56
C TYR A 70 -4.96 23.24 8.88
N SER A 71 -4.73 24.44 9.40
CA SER A 71 -3.67 24.66 10.36
C SER A 71 -4.05 23.92 11.65
N GLY A 72 -3.44 22.75 11.90
CA GLY A 72 -3.38 22.12 13.23
C GLY A 72 -4.43 21.06 13.61
N GLY A 73 -5.08 20.37 12.65
CA GLY A 73 -5.98 19.25 12.96
C GLY A 73 -5.42 17.89 12.53
N ASP A 74 -5.84 16.81 13.21
CA ASP A 74 -5.52 15.43 12.82
C ASP A 74 -6.19 15.10 11.47
N TYR A 75 -5.37 14.79 10.47
CA TYR A 75 -5.83 14.40 9.13
C TYR A 75 -6.51 13.02 9.18
N ILE A 76 -7.61 12.88 8.43
CA ILE A 76 -8.40 11.66 8.36
C ILE A 76 -8.65 11.29 6.89
N LEU A 77 -8.13 10.13 6.48
CA LEU A 77 -8.42 9.55 5.17
C LEU A 77 -9.87 9.06 5.13
N LYS A 78 -10.61 9.42 4.07
CA LYS A 78 -12.01 8.96 3.87
C LYS A 78 -12.19 8.16 2.59
N SER A 79 -11.44 8.52 1.56
CA SER A 79 -11.55 7.91 0.25
C SER A 79 -10.21 8.00 -0.45
N TYR A 80 -9.81 6.93 -1.11
CA TYR A 80 -8.57 6.88 -1.85
C TYR A 80 -8.78 6.12 -3.16
N GLY A 81 -7.78 6.15 -4.02
CA GLY A 81 -7.73 5.29 -5.17
C GLY A 81 -6.35 5.14 -5.75
N VAL A 82 -6.29 4.37 -6.82
CA VAL A 82 -5.09 4.17 -7.61
C VAL A 82 -5.32 4.77 -8.97
N GLU A 83 -4.51 5.76 -9.33
CA GLU A 83 -4.51 6.37 -10.66
C GLU A 83 -3.28 5.90 -11.44
N VAL A 84 -3.44 5.77 -12.75
CA VAL A 84 -2.32 5.56 -13.68
C VAL A 84 -2.32 6.65 -14.75
N LEU A 85 -1.17 7.27 -14.96
CA LEU A 85 -0.89 8.09 -16.13
C LEU A 85 -0.25 7.19 -17.18
N ASN A 86 -0.96 6.89 -18.27
CA ASN A 86 -0.47 6.08 -19.38
C ASN A 86 -0.58 6.87 -20.69
N ASN A 87 0.56 7.19 -21.31
CA ASN A 87 0.66 8.00 -22.53
C ASN A 87 -0.14 9.32 -22.43
N GLN A 88 0.12 10.09 -21.38
CA GLN A 88 -0.54 11.38 -21.08
C GLN A 88 -2.03 11.31 -20.73
N LYS A 89 -2.64 10.12 -20.68
CA LYS A 89 -4.02 9.92 -20.25
C LYS A 89 -4.05 9.38 -18.82
N ASN A 90 -4.91 9.96 -17.99
CA ASN A 90 -5.15 9.51 -16.62
C ASN A 90 -6.31 8.52 -16.57
N TYR A 91 -6.10 7.40 -15.89
CA TYR A 91 -7.12 6.39 -15.65
C TYR A 91 -7.20 6.09 -14.16
N ILE A 92 -8.41 5.93 -13.64
CA ILE A 92 -8.64 5.50 -12.26
C ILE A 92 -8.79 3.98 -12.29
N LEU A 93 -7.85 3.27 -11.66
CA LEU A 93 -7.83 1.80 -11.63
C LEU A 93 -8.69 1.22 -10.50
N TYR A 94 -8.72 1.93 -9.38
CA TYR A 94 -9.45 1.57 -8.19
C TYR A 94 -9.84 2.83 -7.42
N GLN A 95 -11.00 2.81 -6.78
CA GLN A 95 -11.42 3.81 -5.82
C GLN A 95 -12.20 3.12 -4.71
N GLY A 96 -11.92 3.51 -3.48
CA GLY A 96 -12.54 2.95 -2.28
C GLY A 96 -12.73 4.00 -1.20
N THR A 97 -13.57 3.66 -0.22
CA THR A 97 -13.78 4.44 1.00
C THR A 97 -13.27 3.65 2.20
N VAL A 98 -12.71 4.36 3.18
CA VAL A 98 -12.17 3.75 4.39
C VAL A 98 -12.79 4.39 5.64
N PRO A 99 -12.81 3.67 6.78
CA PRO A 99 -13.10 4.27 8.08
C PRO A 99 -12.19 5.45 8.42
N LEU A 100 -12.59 6.23 9.43
CA LEU A 100 -11.85 7.45 9.82
C LEU A 100 -10.41 7.17 10.27
N LYS A 101 -10.20 6.06 10.96
CA LYS A 101 -8.88 5.65 11.46
C LYS A 101 -8.31 4.60 10.54
N SER A 102 -7.83 5.02 9.37
CA SER A 102 -7.32 4.10 8.36
C SER A 102 -6.03 4.57 7.71
N THR A 103 -5.17 3.59 7.43
CA THR A 103 -3.94 3.75 6.66
C THR A 103 -3.97 2.81 5.48
N VAL A 104 -3.51 3.27 4.32
CA VAL A 104 -3.43 2.45 3.10
C VAL A 104 -2.03 2.47 2.56
N ASP A 105 -1.50 1.29 2.23
CA ASP A 105 -0.25 1.13 1.51
C ASP A 105 -0.50 0.64 0.08
N LEU A 106 0.42 0.99 -0.83
CA LEU A 106 0.49 0.43 -2.18
C LEU A 106 1.90 -0.06 -2.44
N LYS A 107 2.02 -1.27 -2.99
CA LYS A 107 3.30 -1.84 -3.40
C LYS A 107 3.22 -2.43 -4.80
N ILE A 108 4.16 -2.06 -5.66
CA ILE A 108 4.33 -2.69 -6.98
C ILE A 108 5.09 -4.01 -6.78
N LEU A 109 4.55 -5.08 -7.34
CA LEU A 109 5.12 -6.43 -7.22
C LEU A 109 5.82 -6.86 -8.50
N TYR A 110 5.34 -6.39 -9.65
CA TYR A 110 5.87 -6.78 -10.94
C TYR A 110 5.47 -5.80 -12.04
N GLN A 111 6.31 -5.70 -13.06
CA GLN A 111 5.94 -5.03 -14.30
C GLN A 111 6.66 -5.64 -15.50
N ASP A 112 5.97 -5.68 -16.63
CA ASP A 112 6.55 -6.00 -17.94
C ASP A 112 5.99 -5.06 -19.02
N LYS A 113 6.08 -5.41 -20.31
CA LYS A 113 5.52 -4.59 -21.39
C LYS A 113 3.97 -4.57 -21.40
N LYS A 114 3.33 -5.64 -20.94
CA LYS A 114 1.87 -5.86 -21.00
C LYS A 114 1.16 -5.37 -19.73
N ILE A 115 1.75 -5.58 -18.56
CA ILE A 115 1.05 -5.40 -17.28
C ILE A 115 1.87 -4.67 -16.20
N VAL A 116 1.15 -4.14 -15.22
CA VAL A 116 1.66 -3.77 -13.89
C VAL A 116 0.87 -4.58 -12.87
N ALA A 117 1.56 -5.27 -11.98
CA ALA A 117 0.94 -5.94 -10.84
C ALA A 117 1.32 -5.21 -9.54
N PHE A 118 0.33 -4.94 -8.70
CA PHE A 118 0.52 -4.22 -7.45
C PHE A 118 -0.46 -4.72 -6.40
N ARG A 119 -0.16 -4.43 -5.14
CA ARG A 119 -1.01 -4.74 -3.99
C ARG A 119 -1.40 -3.45 -3.28
N ILE A 120 -2.60 -3.44 -2.74
CA ILE A 120 -3.05 -2.47 -1.74
C ILE A 120 -3.29 -3.18 -0.41
N ARG A 121 -2.82 -2.60 0.71
CA ARG A 121 -3.25 -3.01 2.05
C ARG A 121 -3.96 -1.87 2.76
N GLU A 122 -5.05 -2.18 3.42
CA GLU A 122 -5.79 -1.26 4.26
C GLU A 122 -5.73 -1.75 5.71
N PHE A 123 -5.33 -0.86 6.61
CA PHE A 123 -5.37 -1.07 8.05
C PHE A 123 -6.37 -0.08 8.61
N SER A 124 -7.37 -0.54 9.36
CA SER A 124 -8.43 0.31 9.88
C SER A 124 -8.74 0.00 11.34
N GLU A 125 -9.07 1.01 12.12
CA GLU A 125 -9.73 0.89 13.43
C GLU A 125 -11.18 1.37 13.32
N LEU A 126 -12.11 0.57 13.81
CA LEU A 126 -13.54 0.88 13.84
C LEU A 126 -13.96 1.04 15.29
N ASP A 127 -14.12 2.29 15.73
CA ASP A 127 -14.36 2.66 17.12
C ASP A 127 -15.73 3.28 17.41
N TYR A 128 -16.54 3.51 16.37
CA TYR A 128 -17.90 4.06 16.47
C TYR A 128 -19.00 3.00 16.65
N VAL A 129 -18.61 1.75 16.95
CA VAL A 129 -19.51 0.63 17.23
C VAL A 129 -19.39 0.23 18.71
N LYS A 130 -20.43 -0.44 19.26
CA LYS A 130 -20.45 -0.86 20.67
C LYS A 130 -19.25 -1.73 21.08
N ARG A 131 -18.66 -2.46 20.15
CA ARG A 131 -17.46 -3.29 20.35
C ARG A 131 -16.42 -2.90 19.30
N PRO A 132 -15.46 -2.03 19.65
CA PRO A 132 -14.51 -1.53 18.68
C PRO A 132 -13.49 -2.60 18.29
N TYR A 133 -13.03 -2.59 17.04
CA TYR A 133 -12.14 -3.62 16.50
C TYR A 133 -11.26 -3.08 15.36
N LYS A 134 -10.24 -3.84 14.99
CA LYS A 134 -9.34 -3.53 13.88
C LYS A 134 -9.69 -4.38 12.67
N LYS A 135 -9.55 -3.82 11.47
CA LYS A 135 -9.77 -4.49 10.19
C LYS A 135 -8.52 -4.39 9.32
N PHE A 136 -8.15 -5.51 8.72
CA PHE A 136 -7.07 -5.60 7.73
C PHE A 136 -7.63 -6.14 6.42
N ILE A 137 -7.41 -5.41 5.34
CA ILE A 137 -7.77 -5.83 3.99
C ILE A 137 -6.50 -5.81 3.13
N SER A 138 -6.31 -6.82 2.29
CA SER A 138 -5.25 -6.84 1.30
C SER A 138 -5.80 -7.37 -0.01
N ASN A 139 -5.68 -6.57 -1.07
CA ASN A 139 -6.10 -6.94 -2.41
C ASN A 139 -4.92 -6.86 -3.38
N PHE A 140 -4.86 -7.82 -4.29
CA PHE A 140 -3.90 -7.88 -5.37
C PHE A 140 -4.56 -7.38 -6.67
N PHE A 141 -3.80 -6.61 -7.45
CA PHE A 141 -4.29 -5.99 -8.67
C PHE A 141 -3.35 -6.23 -9.84
N ILE A 142 -3.93 -6.39 -11.02
CA ILE A 142 -3.21 -6.32 -12.30
C ILE A 142 -3.87 -5.27 -13.17
N TYR A 143 -3.06 -4.35 -13.70
CA TYR A 143 -3.44 -3.43 -14.75
C TYR A 143 -2.79 -3.83 -16.08
N ASN A 144 -3.60 -4.15 -17.08
CA ASN A 144 -3.15 -4.38 -18.44
C ASN A 144 -3.01 -3.05 -19.18
N LYS A 145 -1.77 -2.70 -19.54
CA LYS A 145 -1.39 -1.43 -20.17
C LYS A 145 -1.95 -1.27 -21.59
N LEU A 146 -2.28 -2.39 -22.24
CA LEU A 146 -2.73 -2.43 -23.64
C LEU A 146 -4.26 -2.38 -23.74
N SER A 147 -4.96 -3.20 -22.96
CA SER A 147 -6.43 -3.25 -22.97
C SER A 147 -7.09 -2.31 -21.96
N ASN A 148 -6.32 -1.74 -21.03
CA ASN A 148 -6.80 -1.02 -19.85
C ASN A 148 -7.72 -1.84 -18.93
N LEU A 149 -7.66 -3.17 -19.02
CA LEU A 149 -8.32 -4.07 -18.10
C LEU A 149 -7.66 -3.99 -16.72
N VAL A 150 -8.48 -3.91 -15.68
CA VAL A 150 -8.07 -4.05 -14.27
C VAL A 150 -8.64 -5.35 -13.73
N ILE A 151 -7.76 -6.12 -13.11
CA ILE A 151 -8.08 -7.37 -12.43
C ILE A 151 -7.84 -7.13 -10.95
N GLU A 152 -8.79 -7.48 -10.11
CA GLU A 152 -8.68 -7.43 -8.65
C GLU A 152 -8.92 -8.83 -8.09
N ALA A 153 -8.01 -9.28 -7.23
CA ALA A 153 -8.12 -10.54 -6.50
C ALA A 153 -8.02 -10.25 -4.99
N PRO A 154 -9.04 -10.60 -4.18
CA PRO A 154 -8.98 -10.43 -2.74
C PRO A 154 -7.98 -11.42 -2.13
N VAL A 155 -7.10 -10.96 -1.24
CA VAL A 155 -6.09 -11.84 -0.61
C VAL A 155 -6.41 -12.06 0.86
N VAL A 156 -6.69 -10.99 1.60
CA VAL A 156 -7.06 -11.06 3.02
C VAL A 156 -8.20 -10.09 3.30
N ASN A 157 -9.20 -10.54 4.06
CA ASN A 157 -10.19 -9.68 4.70
C ASN A 157 -10.40 -10.20 6.11
N SER A 158 -9.80 -9.50 7.07
CA SER A 158 -9.68 -9.99 8.44
C SER A 158 -10.06 -8.93 9.45
N SER A 159 -10.60 -9.36 10.59
CA SER A 159 -10.94 -8.49 11.71
C SER A 159 -10.36 -9.05 13.01
N SER A 160 -9.99 -8.17 13.93
CA SER A 160 -9.64 -8.56 15.31
C SER A 160 -10.91 -8.74 16.15
N ALA A 161 -10.78 -9.39 17.32
CA ALA A 161 -11.89 -9.54 18.26
C ALA A 161 -12.25 -8.22 18.97
N ASN A 162 -11.24 -7.40 19.24
CA ASN A 162 -11.33 -6.05 19.84
C ASN A 162 -10.07 -5.23 19.44
N LEU A 163 -9.95 -3.98 19.91
CA LEU A 163 -8.81 -3.11 19.58
C LEU A 163 -7.48 -3.64 20.12
N GLU A 164 -7.49 -4.29 21.28
CA GLU A 164 -6.28 -4.82 21.93
C GLU A 164 -5.74 -6.10 21.26
N SER A 165 -6.62 -6.85 20.58
CA SER A 165 -6.26 -8.12 19.93
C SER A 165 -5.55 -7.93 18.60
N ASP A 166 -4.70 -8.88 18.23
CA ASP A 166 -4.16 -8.96 16.86
C ASP A 166 -5.26 -9.17 15.81
N TYR A 167 -4.96 -8.84 14.56
CA TYR A 167 -5.81 -9.20 13.43
C TYR A 167 -5.99 -10.72 13.36
N GLY A 168 -7.16 -11.20 12.94
CA GLY A 168 -7.38 -12.64 12.74
C GLY A 168 -6.36 -13.26 11.77
N SER A 169 -5.96 -12.49 10.75
CA SER A 169 -4.95 -12.86 9.76
C SER A 169 -4.34 -11.61 9.10
N ILE A 170 -3.09 -11.72 8.68
CA ILE A 170 -2.33 -10.65 8.02
C ILE A 170 -1.46 -11.19 6.89
N LEU A 171 -1.24 -10.39 5.85
CA LEU A 171 -0.31 -10.74 4.77
C LEU A 171 1.15 -10.60 5.25
N ALA A 172 1.82 -11.72 5.44
CA ALA A 172 3.22 -11.78 5.90
C ALA A 172 4.22 -11.54 4.77
N GLY A 173 3.87 -11.87 3.53
CA GLY A 173 4.72 -11.66 2.36
C GLY A 173 4.03 -12.10 1.09
N ASP A 174 4.46 -11.55 -0.04
CA ASP A 174 3.93 -11.88 -1.36
C ASP A 174 4.93 -11.63 -2.47
N ASN A 175 4.72 -12.31 -3.59
CA ASN A 175 5.46 -12.12 -4.82
C ASN A 175 4.55 -12.32 -6.04
N PHE A 176 4.95 -11.74 -7.15
CA PHE A 176 4.33 -11.97 -8.44
C PHE A 176 5.42 -12.19 -9.50
N SER A 177 5.27 -13.21 -10.33
CA SER A 177 6.23 -13.58 -11.35
C SER A 177 5.56 -14.08 -12.62
N TYR A 178 6.32 -14.05 -13.73
CA TYR A 178 5.94 -14.69 -14.99
C TYR A 178 6.86 -15.89 -15.23
N ILE A 179 6.27 -17.08 -15.34
CA ILE A 179 6.96 -18.33 -15.62
C ILE A 179 6.97 -18.53 -17.13
N LYS A 180 8.12 -18.28 -17.76
CA LYS A 180 8.25 -18.17 -19.22
C LYS A 180 7.98 -19.50 -19.93
N GLU A 181 8.43 -20.59 -19.35
CA GLU A 181 8.32 -21.95 -19.87
C GLU A 181 6.86 -22.39 -19.94
N GLU A 182 6.07 -22.03 -18.92
CA GLU A 182 4.65 -22.35 -18.83
C GLU A 182 3.75 -21.30 -19.46
N LYS A 183 4.28 -20.11 -19.77
CA LYS A 183 3.53 -18.92 -20.20
C LYS A 183 2.41 -18.54 -19.22
N LYS A 184 2.71 -18.60 -17.93
CA LYS A 184 1.76 -18.31 -16.84
C LYS A 184 2.28 -17.22 -15.93
N TYR A 185 1.35 -16.47 -15.36
CA TYR A 185 1.63 -15.60 -14.25
C TYR A 185 1.31 -16.30 -12.93
N LEU A 186 2.15 -16.09 -11.93
CA LEU A 186 2.03 -16.69 -10.62
C LEU A 186 2.12 -15.60 -9.54
N TYR A 187 1.06 -15.49 -8.74
CA TYR A 187 1.05 -14.78 -7.47
C TYR A 187 1.16 -15.80 -6.33
N ASN A 188 2.09 -15.59 -5.41
CA ASN A 188 2.13 -16.31 -4.14
C ASN A 188 2.06 -15.33 -2.98
N ALA A 189 1.34 -15.69 -1.94
CA ALA A 189 1.22 -14.93 -0.70
C ALA A 189 1.23 -15.86 0.51
N ASN A 190 1.85 -15.39 1.58
CA ASN A 190 1.89 -16.07 2.88
C ASN A 190 0.96 -15.31 3.83
N ILE A 191 -0.10 -15.96 4.27
CA ILE A 191 -1.07 -15.39 5.22
C ILE A 191 -0.75 -15.93 6.60
N ARG A 192 -0.42 -15.04 7.55
CA ARG A 192 -0.19 -15.41 8.94
C ARG A 192 -1.48 -15.21 9.73
N GLU A 193 -1.99 -16.30 10.28
CA GLU A 193 -3.14 -16.32 11.18
C GLU A 193 -2.77 -15.83 12.59
N SER A 194 -3.78 -15.52 13.41
CA SER A 194 -3.62 -15.10 14.81
C SER A 194 -2.89 -16.13 15.67
N ASN A 195 -3.04 -17.42 15.38
CA ASN A 195 -2.29 -18.51 16.02
C ASN A 195 -0.85 -18.68 15.46
N ARG A 196 -0.37 -17.72 14.64
CA ARG A 196 0.93 -17.69 13.96
C ARG A 196 1.14 -18.76 12.88
N LYS A 197 0.14 -19.59 12.58
CA LYS A 197 0.18 -20.50 11.43
C LYS A 197 0.29 -19.69 10.15
N ILE A 198 1.12 -20.15 9.22
CA ILE A 198 1.24 -19.56 7.89
C ILE A 198 0.49 -20.46 6.91
N ASN A 199 -0.42 -19.86 6.14
CA ASN A 199 -1.14 -20.51 5.06
C ASN A 199 -0.65 -19.91 3.73
N ASP A 200 -0.40 -20.80 2.76
CA ASP A 200 0.02 -20.39 1.43
C ASP A 200 -1.19 -20.09 0.56
N TYR A 201 -1.04 -19.04 -0.23
CA TYR A 201 -2.07 -18.51 -1.08
C TYR A 201 -1.52 -18.32 -2.48
N LYS A 202 -2.26 -18.80 -3.48
CA LYS A 202 -1.77 -18.91 -4.84
C LYS A 202 -2.82 -18.47 -5.84
N LEU A 203 -2.43 -17.63 -6.78
CA LEU A 203 -3.19 -17.30 -7.98
C LEU A 203 -2.33 -17.58 -9.22
N ILE A 204 -2.85 -18.38 -10.13
CA ILE A 204 -2.24 -18.71 -11.41
C ILE A 204 -3.14 -18.17 -12.52
N LEU A 205 -2.56 -17.36 -13.39
CA LEU A 205 -3.22 -16.84 -14.58
C LEU A 205 -2.50 -17.33 -15.84
N ASP A 206 -3.25 -17.52 -16.92
CA ASP A 206 -2.64 -17.73 -18.24
C ASP A 206 -2.03 -16.42 -18.79
N SER A 207 -1.41 -16.50 -19.96
CA SER A 207 -0.82 -15.33 -20.62
C SER A 207 -1.83 -14.25 -20.96
N ASP A 208 -3.12 -14.58 -21.08
CA ASP A 208 -4.22 -13.66 -21.35
C ASP A 208 -4.89 -13.12 -20.08
N LEU A 209 -4.31 -13.42 -18.91
CA LEU A 209 -4.76 -13.03 -17.59
C LEU A 209 -6.09 -13.68 -17.17
N LYS A 210 -6.44 -14.83 -17.76
CA LYS A 210 -7.57 -15.64 -17.28
C LYS A 210 -7.11 -16.50 -16.11
N CYS A 211 -7.97 -16.61 -15.10
CA CYS A 211 -7.73 -17.46 -13.95
C CYS A 211 -7.71 -18.92 -14.32
N LEU A 212 -6.60 -19.59 -13.99
CA LEU A 212 -6.45 -21.04 -14.06
C LEU A 212 -6.69 -21.67 -12.69
N THR A 213 -6.17 -21.03 -11.64
CA THR A 213 -6.29 -21.52 -10.27
C THR A 213 -6.20 -20.37 -9.31
N PHE A 214 -7.05 -20.35 -8.30
CA PHE A 214 -6.95 -19.41 -7.20
C PHE A 214 -7.31 -20.10 -5.89
N THR A 215 -6.54 -19.92 -4.82
CA THR A 215 -6.83 -20.49 -3.50
C THR A 215 -8.24 -20.13 -3.02
N LEU A 216 -8.73 -18.94 -3.38
CA LEU A 216 -10.07 -18.47 -3.03
C LEU A 216 -11.14 -18.80 -4.07
N GLY A 217 -10.82 -19.50 -5.16
CA GLY A 217 -11.74 -19.75 -6.28
C GLY A 217 -11.76 -18.61 -7.30
N CYS A 218 -11.64 -18.95 -8.59
CA CYS A 218 -11.52 -17.99 -9.68
C CYS A 218 -12.73 -17.07 -9.84
N GLU A 219 -13.90 -17.48 -9.35
CA GLU A 219 -15.14 -16.69 -9.28
C GLU A 219 -15.01 -15.45 -8.39
N ASN A 220 -14.02 -15.40 -7.49
CA ASN A 220 -13.76 -14.26 -6.61
C ASN A 220 -12.85 -13.20 -7.25
N ILE A 221 -12.43 -13.38 -8.51
CA ILE A 221 -11.66 -12.39 -9.24
C ILE A 221 -12.60 -11.43 -9.97
N ASN A 222 -12.38 -10.14 -9.74
CA ASN A 222 -13.14 -9.10 -10.40
C ASN A 222 -12.37 -8.57 -11.61
N TYR A 223 -13.03 -8.61 -12.77
CA TYR A 223 -12.54 -8.07 -14.04
C TYR A 223 -13.35 -6.81 -14.37
N ARG A 224 -12.67 -5.66 -14.44
CA ARG A 224 -13.33 -4.39 -14.77
C ARG A 224 -12.50 -3.54 -15.71
N ASN A 225 -13.18 -2.67 -16.44
CA ASN A 225 -12.52 -1.54 -17.08
C ASN A 225 -12.18 -0.48 -16.03
N PHE A 226 -11.22 0.37 -16.35
CA PHE A 226 -10.91 1.57 -15.56
C PHE A 226 -12.16 2.45 -15.36
N LEU A 227 -12.18 3.18 -14.25
CA LEU A 227 -13.22 4.17 -13.98
C LEU A 227 -12.91 5.44 -14.80
N LYS A 228 -13.91 5.95 -15.51
CA LYS A 228 -13.81 7.26 -16.17
C LYS A 228 -13.81 8.34 -15.08
N LYS A 229 -12.90 9.29 -15.22
CA LYS A 229 -12.81 10.48 -14.38
C LYS A 229 -13.90 11.50 -14.76
#